data_AF-A0A166B8A1-F1
#
_entry.id   AF-A0A166B8A1-F1
#
_cell.length_a   1.000
_cell.length_b   1.000
_cell.length_c   1.000
_cell.angle_alpha   90.00
_cell.angle_beta   90.00
_cell.angle_gamma   90.00
#
_symmetry.space_group_name_H-M   'P 1'
#
loop_
_entity.id
_entity.type
_entity.pdbx_description
1 polymer ?
#
loop_
_entity_poly.entity_id
_entity_poly.type
_entity_poly.pdbx_seq_one_letter_code
_entity_poly.pdbx_strand_id
1 'polypeptide(L)'
;MVDYEKVLEKADEALDTGDYLSAIKHYEEVLDKYPNCITAWNNKGLVYAKKGEYKKAIENFDKAIELNSENENALQNKFSASIFIFDFNAANEACDGLLKINPTDVVTLTNKGFVCSQLGKVDEALKSIDNALKLKPNQPALWTNKGFLYEGLREFDKAIECHNKAIEIEGENSMLFVNKGFACKQAGQYELAITCFNIAINLDPKNDKAYLNKGLTFEKMGNQKEANKCYNQAVAINPSLLENGNFS
;
A
#
# COMPACT_ATOMS: atom_id res chain seq x y z
N MET A 1 -20.13 -23.03 -32.10
CA MET A 1 -19.46 -21.89 -31.45
C MET A 1 -20.41 -21.06 -30.55
N VAL A 2 -21.67 -21.46 -30.30
CA VAL A 2 -22.72 -20.56 -29.72
C VAL A 2 -23.25 -21.00 -28.34
N ASP A 3 -22.83 -22.16 -27.80
CA ASP A 3 -23.48 -22.72 -26.59
C ASP A 3 -22.93 -22.17 -25.27
N TYR A 4 -21.62 -21.88 -25.19
CA TYR A 4 -21.01 -21.46 -23.92
C TYR A 4 -21.07 -19.97 -23.66
N GLU A 5 -21.12 -19.13 -24.70
CA GLU A 5 -21.25 -17.68 -24.56
C GLU A 5 -22.54 -17.30 -23.84
N LYS A 6 -23.64 -18.03 -24.10
CA LYS A 6 -24.92 -17.84 -23.40
C LYS A 6 -24.87 -18.25 -21.93
N VAL A 7 -24.10 -19.28 -21.58
CA VAL A 7 -23.93 -19.70 -20.18
C VAL A 7 -23.00 -18.72 -19.46
N LEU A 8 -21.98 -18.21 -20.16
CA LEU A 8 -21.08 -17.18 -19.65
C LEU A 8 -21.83 -15.86 -19.39
N GLU A 9 -22.70 -15.44 -20.31
CA GLU A 9 -23.54 -14.24 -20.14
C GLU A 9 -24.45 -14.36 -18.91
N LYS A 10 -25.06 -15.54 -18.69
CA LYS A 10 -25.84 -15.81 -17.46
C LYS A 10 -24.97 -15.79 -16.20
N ALA A 11 -23.74 -16.29 -16.29
CA ALA A 11 -22.80 -16.25 -15.17
C ALA A 11 -22.43 -14.81 -14.81
N ASP A 12 -22.16 -13.99 -15.83
CA ASP A 12 -21.82 -12.57 -15.68
C ASP A 12 -23.02 -11.77 -15.14
N GLU A 13 -24.25 -12.01 -15.63
CA GLU A 13 -25.48 -11.40 -15.08
C GLU A 13 -25.70 -11.79 -13.61
N ALA A 14 -25.48 -13.06 -13.24
CA ALA A 14 -25.57 -13.52 -11.86
C ALA A 14 -24.49 -12.86 -10.97
N LEU A 15 -23.28 -12.68 -11.50
CA LEU A 15 -22.21 -11.93 -10.81
C LEU A 15 -22.61 -10.47 -10.58
N ASP A 16 -23.16 -9.80 -11.58
CA ASP A 16 -23.56 -8.38 -11.52
C ASP A 16 -24.74 -8.14 -10.58
N THR A 17 -25.68 -9.09 -10.52
CA THR A 17 -26.83 -9.05 -9.61
C THR A 17 -26.52 -9.52 -8.19
N GLY A 18 -25.30 -10.04 -7.95
CA GLY A 18 -24.87 -10.53 -6.64
C GLY A 18 -25.36 -11.93 -6.29
N ASP A 19 -25.98 -12.66 -7.23
CA ASP A 19 -26.29 -14.08 -7.07
C ASP A 19 -25.03 -14.94 -7.28
N TYR A 20 -24.16 -14.90 -6.28
CA TYR A 20 -22.87 -15.56 -6.33
C TYR A 20 -22.95 -17.08 -6.43
N LEU A 21 -24.04 -17.70 -5.95
CA LEU A 21 -24.22 -19.15 -6.06
C LEU A 21 -24.50 -19.55 -7.50
N SER A 22 -25.42 -18.85 -8.17
CA SER A 22 -25.72 -19.09 -9.58
C SER A 22 -24.53 -18.73 -10.47
N ALA A 23 -23.81 -17.64 -10.17
CA ALA A 23 -22.60 -17.25 -10.91
C ALA A 23 -21.54 -18.35 -10.86
N ILE A 24 -21.19 -18.85 -9.67
CA ILE A 24 -20.21 -19.95 -9.52
C ILE A 24 -20.64 -21.18 -10.31
N LYS A 25 -21.92 -21.57 -10.19
CA LYS A 25 -22.45 -22.73 -10.89
C LYS A 25 -22.34 -22.58 -12.41
N HIS A 26 -22.70 -21.43 -12.97
CA HIS A 26 -22.61 -21.22 -14.42
C HIS A 26 -21.16 -21.13 -14.90
N TYR A 27 -20.24 -20.52 -14.14
CA TYR A 27 -18.82 -20.58 -14.48
C TYR A 27 -18.27 -22.01 -14.42
N GLU A 28 -18.70 -22.84 -13.47
CA GLU A 28 -18.34 -24.27 -13.42
C GLU A 28 -18.86 -25.03 -14.65
N GLU A 29 -20.12 -24.81 -15.05
CA GLU A 29 -20.69 -25.40 -16.27
C GLU A 29 -19.90 -25.01 -17.53
N VAL A 30 -19.40 -23.76 -17.60
CA VAL A 30 -18.51 -23.30 -18.69
C VAL A 30 -17.18 -24.03 -18.62
N LEU A 31 -16.56 -24.10 -17.43
CA LEU A 31 -15.22 -24.66 -17.25
C LEU A 31 -15.17 -26.18 -17.41
N ASP A 32 -16.25 -26.91 -17.09
CA ASP A 32 -16.36 -28.35 -17.31
C ASP A 32 -16.30 -28.69 -18.81
N LYS A 33 -16.88 -27.84 -19.66
CA LYS A 33 -16.88 -28.01 -21.11
C LYS A 33 -15.66 -27.36 -21.78
N TYR A 34 -15.18 -26.23 -21.22
CA TYR A 34 -14.16 -25.37 -21.79
C TYR A 34 -13.16 -24.96 -20.70
N PRO A 35 -12.28 -25.88 -20.25
CA PRO A 35 -11.34 -25.62 -19.15
C PRO A 35 -10.31 -24.53 -19.47
N ASN A 36 -10.15 -24.15 -20.74
CA ASN A 36 -9.24 -23.10 -21.19
C ASN A 36 -9.93 -21.72 -21.28
N CYS A 37 -11.16 -21.57 -20.80
CA CYS A 37 -11.88 -20.29 -20.80
C CYS A 37 -11.31 -19.35 -19.72
N ILE A 38 -10.36 -18.50 -20.12
CA ILE A 38 -9.66 -17.55 -19.24
C ILE A 38 -10.65 -16.62 -18.52
N THR A 39 -11.65 -16.10 -19.23
CA THR A 39 -12.67 -15.20 -18.65
C THR A 39 -13.48 -15.88 -17.55
N ALA A 40 -13.87 -17.15 -17.73
CA ALA A 40 -14.61 -17.89 -16.73
C ALA A 40 -13.78 -18.14 -15.46
N TRP A 41 -12.50 -18.49 -15.59
CA TRP A 41 -11.59 -18.60 -14.45
C TRP A 41 -11.45 -17.26 -13.71
N ASN A 42 -11.18 -16.17 -14.43
CA ASN A 42 -11.04 -14.86 -13.83
C ASN A 42 -12.33 -14.41 -13.11
N ASN A 43 -13.48 -14.53 -13.76
CA ASN A 43 -14.73 -14.04 -13.18
C ASN A 43 -15.22 -14.93 -12.04
N LYS A 44 -15.01 -16.25 -12.09
CA LYS A 44 -15.22 -17.14 -10.93
C LYS A 44 -14.34 -16.73 -9.75
N GLY A 45 -13.08 -16.35 -10.00
CA GLY A 45 -12.21 -15.77 -8.98
C GLY A 45 -12.77 -14.47 -8.36
N LEU A 46 -13.31 -13.57 -9.18
CA LEU A 46 -13.97 -12.34 -8.72
C LEU A 46 -15.18 -12.64 -7.81
N VAL A 47 -15.99 -13.66 -8.14
CA VAL A 47 -17.10 -14.08 -7.28
C VAL A 47 -16.58 -14.50 -5.90
N TYR A 48 -15.53 -15.32 -5.83
CA TYR A 48 -14.93 -15.73 -4.55
C TYR A 48 -14.36 -14.53 -3.78
N ALA A 49 -13.71 -13.58 -4.45
CA ALA A 49 -13.21 -12.37 -3.81
C ALA A 49 -14.34 -11.54 -3.19
N LYS A 50 -15.47 -11.35 -3.90
CA LYS A 50 -16.65 -10.65 -3.38
C LYS A 50 -17.29 -11.36 -2.18
N LYS A 51 -17.13 -12.68 -2.06
CA LYS A 51 -17.55 -13.47 -0.90
C LYS A 51 -16.54 -13.46 0.26
N GLY A 52 -15.38 -12.82 0.09
CA GLY A 52 -14.29 -12.84 1.07
C GLY A 52 -13.47 -14.14 1.08
N GLU A 53 -13.68 -15.03 0.10
CA GLU A 53 -12.96 -16.30 -0.04
C GLU A 53 -11.68 -16.10 -0.87
N TYR A 54 -10.79 -15.21 -0.42
CA TYR A 54 -9.64 -14.73 -1.21
C TYR A 54 -8.67 -15.82 -1.64
N LYS A 55 -8.45 -16.88 -0.84
CA LYS A 55 -7.58 -18.00 -1.25
C LYS A 55 -8.11 -18.71 -2.50
N LYS A 56 -9.42 -18.99 -2.54
CA LYS A 56 -10.06 -19.57 -3.74
C LYS A 56 -10.05 -18.59 -4.91
N ALA A 57 -10.22 -17.29 -4.63
CA ALA A 57 -10.10 -16.27 -5.66
C ALA A 57 -8.73 -16.33 -6.35
N ILE A 58 -7.65 -16.35 -5.55
CA ILE A 58 -6.26 -16.45 -6.03
C ILE A 58 -6.06 -17.72 -6.84
N GLU A 59 -6.51 -18.89 -6.38
CA GLU A 59 -6.42 -20.15 -7.14
C GLU A 59 -7.07 -20.05 -8.54
N ASN A 60 -8.21 -19.36 -8.65
CA ASN A 60 -8.90 -19.15 -9.92
C ASN A 60 -8.18 -18.13 -10.82
N PHE A 61 -7.63 -17.06 -10.24
CA PHE A 61 -6.78 -16.12 -10.98
C PHE A 61 -5.50 -16.80 -11.48
N ASP A 62 -4.89 -17.67 -10.68
CA ASP A 62 -3.73 -18.48 -11.09
C ASP A 62 -4.07 -19.36 -12.28
N LYS A 63 -5.25 -19.99 -12.33
CA LYS A 63 -5.70 -20.73 -13.52
C LYS A 63 -5.87 -19.85 -14.76
N ALA A 64 -6.39 -18.64 -14.61
CA ALA A 64 -6.46 -17.68 -15.72
C ALA A 64 -5.05 -17.27 -16.20
N ILE A 65 -4.09 -17.09 -15.29
CA ILE A 65 -2.70 -16.70 -15.58
C ILE A 65 -1.90 -17.88 -16.18
N GLU A 66 -2.13 -19.11 -15.73
CA GLU A 66 -1.52 -20.33 -16.32
C GLU A 66 -1.88 -20.46 -17.81
N LEU A 67 -3.13 -20.13 -18.17
CA LEU A 67 -3.62 -20.16 -19.55
C LEU A 67 -3.15 -18.98 -20.39
N ASN A 68 -2.99 -17.80 -19.77
CA ASN A 68 -2.40 -16.62 -20.39
C ASN A 68 -1.64 -15.80 -19.35
N SER A 69 -0.30 -15.90 -19.39
CA SER A 69 0.56 -15.21 -18.43
C SER A 69 0.51 -13.69 -18.50
N GLU A 70 -0.04 -13.14 -19.58
CA GLU A 70 -0.19 -11.70 -19.82
C GLU A 70 -1.65 -11.24 -19.64
N ASN A 71 -2.49 -12.03 -18.98
CA ASN A 71 -3.83 -11.59 -18.60
C ASN A 71 -3.75 -10.53 -17.48
N GLU A 72 -3.78 -9.26 -17.88
CA GLU A 72 -3.66 -8.12 -16.96
C GLU A 72 -4.75 -8.12 -15.88
N ASN A 73 -6.01 -8.41 -16.23
CA ASN A 73 -7.12 -8.43 -15.27
C ASN A 73 -6.89 -9.49 -14.17
N ALA A 74 -6.51 -10.71 -14.56
CA ALA A 74 -6.25 -11.78 -13.60
C ALA A 74 -5.05 -11.45 -12.69
N LEU A 75 -4.01 -10.83 -13.23
CA LEU A 75 -2.86 -10.37 -12.44
C LEU A 75 -3.24 -9.25 -11.47
N GLN A 76 -4.01 -8.24 -11.89
CA GLN A 76 -4.50 -7.17 -11.02
C GLN A 76 -5.42 -7.71 -9.92
N ASN A 77 -6.30 -8.66 -10.26
CA ASN A 77 -7.19 -9.31 -9.32
C ASN A 77 -6.42 -10.18 -8.31
N LYS A 78 -5.43 -10.96 -8.78
CA LYS A 78 -4.52 -11.72 -7.92
C LYS A 78 -3.78 -10.80 -6.97
N PHE A 79 -3.19 -9.71 -7.46
CA PHE A 79 -2.51 -8.72 -6.63
C PHE A 79 -3.44 -8.21 -5.52
N SER A 80 -4.64 -7.75 -5.87
CA SER A 80 -5.59 -7.15 -4.93
C SER A 80 -6.05 -8.16 -3.86
N ALA A 81 -6.39 -9.39 -4.27
CA ALA A 81 -6.78 -10.44 -3.33
C ALA A 81 -5.62 -10.84 -2.40
N SER A 82 -4.39 -10.89 -2.93
CA SER A 82 -3.19 -11.23 -2.17
C SER A 82 -2.85 -10.16 -1.12
N ILE A 83 -2.98 -8.87 -1.47
CA ILE A 83 -2.83 -7.77 -0.52
C ILE A 83 -3.84 -7.87 0.62
N PHE A 84 -5.10 -8.23 0.34
CA PHE A 84 -6.14 -8.32 1.37
C PHE A 84 -5.84 -9.37 2.44
N ILE A 85 -5.20 -10.48 2.05
CA ILE A 85 -4.81 -11.56 2.99
C ILE A 85 -3.34 -11.48 3.43
N PHE A 86 -2.63 -10.40 3.12
CA PHE A 86 -1.21 -10.21 3.40
C PHE A 86 -0.30 -11.31 2.81
N ASP A 87 -0.72 -11.96 1.72
CA ASP A 87 0.14 -12.87 0.97
C ASP A 87 1.05 -12.06 0.04
N PHE A 88 2.10 -11.50 0.63
CA PHE A 88 3.04 -10.65 -0.09
C PHE A 88 3.86 -11.41 -1.14
N ASN A 89 3.99 -12.73 -1.04
CA ASN A 89 4.65 -13.52 -2.07
C ASN A 89 3.79 -13.56 -3.34
N ALA A 90 2.51 -13.93 -3.21
CA ALA A 90 1.58 -13.95 -4.33
C ALA A 90 1.36 -12.54 -4.93
N ALA A 91 1.34 -11.50 -4.09
CA ALA A 91 1.29 -10.12 -4.55
C ALA A 91 2.54 -9.73 -5.37
N ASN A 92 3.73 -10.17 -4.96
CA ASN A 92 4.97 -9.88 -5.68
C ASN A 92 4.99 -10.56 -7.05
N GLU A 93 4.57 -11.82 -7.14
CA GLU A 93 4.43 -12.55 -8.41
C GLU A 93 3.47 -11.84 -9.37
N ALA A 94 2.34 -11.33 -8.85
CA ALA A 94 1.40 -10.57 -9.66
C ALA A 94 2.02 -9.25 -10.17
N CYS A 95 2.78 -8.53 -9.33
CA CYS A 95 3.53 -7.36 -9.78
C CYS A 95 4.57 -7.72 -10.86
N ASP A 96 5.26 -8.86 -10.74
CA ASP A 96 6.21 -9.32 -11.75
C ASP A 96 5.53 -9.58 -13.09
N GLY A 97 4.36 -10.21 -13.08
CA GLY A 97 3.55 -10.40 -14.28
C GLY A 97 3.10 -9.07 -14.91
N LEU A 98 2.60 -8.13 -14.10
CA LEU A 98 2.16 -6.81 -14.58
C LEU A 98 3.32 -6.00 -15.17
N LEU A 99 4.50 -6.04 -14.55
CA LEU A 99 5.69 -5.35 -15.08
C LEU A 99 6.29 -6.04 -16.31
N LYS A 100 5.99 -7.31 -16.55
CA LYS A 100 6.32 -7.96 -17.82
C LYS A 100 5.47 -7.40 -18.97
N ILE A 101 4.19 -7.11 -18.71
CA ILE A 101 3.27 -6.50 -19.69
C ILE A 101 3.63 -5.03 -19.91
N ASN A 102 3.77 -4.26 -18.83
CA ASN A 102 4.14 -2.86 -18.88
C ASN A 102 5.26 -2.54 -17.88
N PRO A 103 6.54 -2.59 -18.31
CA PRO A 103 7.69 -2.32 -17.44
C PRO A 103 7.75 -0.90 -16.89
N THR A 104 6.95 0.02 -17.44
CA THR A 104 6.94 1.44 -17.08
C THR A 104 5.69 1.86 -16.32
N ASP A 105 4.85 0.90 -15.90
CA ASP A 105 3.71 1.24 -15.06
C ASP A 105 4.15 1.67 -13.66
N VAL A 106 4.02 2.97 -13.39
CA VAL A 106 4.45 3.60 -12.14
C VAL A 106 3.66 3.07 -10.95
N VAL A 107 2.38 2.73 -11.15
CA VAL A 107 1.53 2.18 -10.08
C VAL A 107 2.04 0.81 -9.67
N THR A 108 2.27 -0.10 -10.63
CA THR A 108 2.83 -1.42 -10.35
C THR A 108 4.24 -1.36 -9.77
N LEU A 109 5.12 -0.47 -10.26
CA LEU A 109 6.45 -0.27 -9.67
C LEU A 109 6.36 0.19 -8.19
N THR A 110 5.40 1.06 -7.87
CA THR A 110 5.16 1.52 -6.50
C THR A 110 4.64 0.40 -5.62
N ASN A 111 3.65 -0.36 -6.12
CA ASN A 111 3.09 -1.53 -5.44
C ASN A 111 4.16 -2.59 -5.18
N LYS A 112 5.02 -2.87 -6.16
CA LYS A 112 6.16 -3.77 -5.99
C LYS A 112 7.13 -3.27 -4.94
N GLY A 113 7.44 -1.97 -4.94
CA GLY A 113 8.22 -1.33 -3.88
C GLY A 113 7.65 -1.60 -2.48
N PHE A 114 6.34 -1.39 -2.31
CA PHE A 114 5.65 -1.70 -1.06
C PHE A 114 5.72 -3.18 -0.69
N VAL A 115 5.37 -4.08 -1.62
CA VAL A 115 5.34 -5.53 -1.37
C VAL A 115 6.73 -6.07 -1.04
N CYS A 116 7.78 -5.68 -1.78
CA CYS A 116 9.15 -6.09 -1.48
C CYS A 116 9.60 -5.61 -0.10
N SER A 117 9.16 -4.43 0.35
CA SER A 117 9.41 -3.95 1.71
C SER A 117 8.79 -4.86 2.77
N GLN A 118 7.52 -5.27 2.57
CA GLN A 118 6.84 -6.19 3.48
C GLN A 118 7.51 -7.59 3.52
N LEU A 119 8.13 -8.00 2.43
CA LEU A 119 8.93 -9.24 2.34
C LEU A 119 10.35 -9.11 2.91
N GLY A 120 10.76 -7.92 3.37
CA GLY A 120 12.15 -7.66 3.82
C GLY A 120 13.17 -7.57 2.68
N LYS A 121 12.72 -7.56 1.41
CA LYS A 121 13.56 -7.43 0.21
C LYS A 121 13.82 -5.95 -0.10
N VAL A 122 14.49 -5.26 0.81
CA VAL A 122 14.62 -3.80 0.77
C VAL A 122 15.34 -3.30 -0.49
N ASP A 123 16.38 -4.00 -0.96
CA ASP A 123 17.09 -3.61 -2.19
C ASP A 123 16.19 -3.66 -3.44
N GLU A 124 15.34 -4.68 -3.55
CA GLU A 124 14.35 -4.79 -4.63
C GLU A 124 13.27 -3.71 -4.51
N ALA A 125 12.88 -3.37 -3.29
CA ALA A 125 11.94 -2.29 -3.02
C ALA A 125 12.51 -0.93 -3.48
N LEU A 126 13.74 -0.61 -3.08
CA LEU A 126 14.44 0.62 -3.48
C LEU A 126 14.59 0.69 -5.00
N LYS A 127 15.01 -0.40 -5.66
CA LYS A 127 15.12 -0.46 -7.12
C LYS A 127 13.80 -0.18 -7.83
N SER A 128 12.69 -0.71 -7.31
CA SER A 128 11.35 -0.51 -7.88
C SER A 128 10.90 0.95 -7.73
N ILE A 129 11.08 1.54 -6.54
CA ILE A 129 10.78 2.95 -6.30
C ILE A 129 11.69 3.88 -7.11
N ASP A 130 12.97 3.56 -7.28
CA ASP A 130 13.89 4.33 -8.13
C ASP A 130 13.49 4.31 -9.59
N ASN A 131 13.01 3.18 -10.10
CA ASN A 131 12.47 3.10 -11.45
C ASN A 131 11.19 3.95 -11.58
N ALA A 132 10.30 3.93 -10.59
CA ALA A 132 9.13 4.80 -10.58
C ALA A 132 9.51 6.29 -10.56
N LEU A 133 10.51 6.68 -9.76
CA LEU A 133 11.03 8.05 -9.68
C LEU A 133 11.69 8.52 -10.98
N LYS A 134 12.38 7.64 -11.71
CA LYS A 134 12.92 7.98 -13.05
C LYS A 134 11.81 8.36 -14.03
N LEU A 135 10.65 7.71 -13.94
CA LEU A 135 9.51 7.96 -14.81
C LEU A 135 8.69 9.18 -14.37
N LYS A 136 8.53 9.37 -13.05
CA LYS A 136 7.74 10.45 -12.44
C LYS A 136 8.47 11.05 -11.24
N PRO A 137 9.49 11.91 -11.46
CA PRO A 137 10.31 12.45 -10.38
C PRO A 137 9.57 13.42 -9.46
N ASN A 138 8.49 14.04 -9.94
CA ASN A 138 7.71 15.05 -9.22
C ASN A 138 6.50 14.43 -8.49
N GLN A 139 6.67 13.26 -7.86
CA GLN A 139 5.65 12.64 -7.02
C GLN A 139 6.11 12.55 -5.56
N PRO A 140 5.55 13.35 -4.64
CA PRO A 140 5.95 13.35 -3.22
C PRO A 140 5.80 11.98 -2.56
N ALA A 141 4.79 11.20 -2.96
CA ALA A 141 4.53 9.86 -2.42
C ALA A 141 5.69 8.88 -2.69
N LEU A 142 6.32 8.95 -3.87
CA LEU A 142 7.45 8.08 -4.21
C LEU A 142 8.69 8.41 -3.36
N TRP A 143 8.97 9.69 -3.16
CA TRP A 143 10.04 10.15 -2.28
C TRP A 143 9.77 9.77 -0.82
N THR A 144 8.53 9.91 -0.35
CA THR A 144 8.11 9.47 0.99
C THR A 144 8.31 7.96 1.17
N ASN A 145 7.89 7.14 0.20
CA ASN A 145 8.08 5.69 0.24
C ASN A 145 9.57 5.32 0.28
N LYS A 146 10.41 5.99 -0.51
CA LYS A 146 11.87 5.82 -0.47
C LYS A 146 12.45 6.20 0.88
N GLY A 147 11.96 7.29 1.49
CA GLY A 147 12.32 7.72 2.83
C GLY A 147 12.03 6.64 3.88
N PHE A 148 10.82 6.06 3.87
CA PHE A 148 10.45 4.97 4.77
C PHE A 148 11.31 3.71 4.60
N LEU A 149 11.74 3.39 3.37
CA LEU A 149 12.68 2.28 3.14
C LEU A 149 14.03 2.55 3.82
N TYR A 150 14.57 3.77 3.71
CA TYR A 150 15.81 4.14 4.40
C TYR A 150 15.67 4.20 5.92
N GLU A 151 14.51 4.60 6.44
CA GLU A 151 14.22 4.53 7.88
C GLU A 151 14.28 3.09 8.40
N GLY A 152 13.71 2.14 7.64
CA GLY A 152 13.81 0.71 7.94
C GLY A 152 15.24 0.19 7.95
N LEU A 153 16.11 0.73 7.09
CA LEU A 153 17.55 0.46 7.07
C LEU A 153 18.34 1.23 8.15
N ARG A 154 17.68 2.10 8.91
CA ARG A 154 18.30 3.05 9.86
C ARG A 154 19.30 4.02 9.22
N GLU A 155 19.19 4.25 7.91
CA GLU A 155 19.97 5.24 7.16
C GLU A 155 19.25 6.59 7.18
N PHE A 156 19.12 7.16 8.38
CA PHE A 156 18.24 8.31 8.61
C PHE A 156 18.62 9.56 7.82
N ASP A 157 19.89 9.78 7.51
CA ASP A 157 20.31 10.92 6.67
C ASP A 157 19.75 10.82 5.25
N LYS A 158 19.73 9.61 4.65
CA LYS A 158 19.13 9.39 3.33
C LYS A 158 17.61 9.49 3.39
N ALA A 159 16.99 9.05 4.49
CA ALA A 159 15.56 9.24 4.70
C ALA A 159 15.19 10.73 4.75
N ILE A 160 15.97 11.54 5.49
CA ILE A 160 15.79 13.00 5.56
C ILE A 160 15.95 13.65 4.18
N GLU A 161 16.93 13.23 3.38
CA GLU A 161 17.08 13.70 2.00
C GLU A 161 15.83 13.40 1.15
N CYS A 162 15.30 12.19 1.24
CA CYS A 162 14.07 11.81 0.53
C CYS A 162 12.86 12.66 0.97
N HIS A 163 12.69 12.86 2.28
CA HIS A 163 11.59 13.70 2.79
C HIS A 163 11.76 15.17 2.40
N ASN A 164 12.99 15.68 2.30
CA ASN A 164 13.24 17.01 1.75
C ASN A 164 12.78 17.10 0.30
N LYS A 165 13.06 16.09 -0.54
CA LYS A 165 12.56 16.05 -1.92
C LYS A 165 11.03 16.03 -2.00
N ALA A 166 10.36 15.29 -1.11
CA ALA A 166 8.91 15.32 -1.03
C ALA A 166 8.38 16.73 -0.68
N ILE A 167 8.99 17.39 0.32
CA ILE A 167 8.62 18.75 0.77
C ILE A 167 8.91 19.80 -0.31
N GLU A 168 10.01 19.68 -1.06
CA GLU A 168 10.31 20.58 -2.19
C GLU A 168 9.20 20.55 -3.26
N ILE A 169 8.54 19.40 -3.43
CA ILE A 169 7.45 19.23 -4.41
C ILE A 169 6.09 19.66 -3.83
N GLU A 170 5.81 19.33 -2.56
CA GLU A 170 4.52 19.60 -1.90
C GLU A 170 4.71 20.21 -0.49
N GLY A 171 5.18 21.45 -0.45
CA GLY A 171 5.55 22.13 0.79
C GLY A 171 4.40 22.51 1.73
N GLU A 172 3.14 22.33 1.32
CA GLU A 172 1.96 22.64 2.13
C GLU A 172 1.39 21.41 2.87
N ASN A 173 1.95 20.22 2.64
CA ASN A 173 1.50 18.99 3.26
C ASN A 173 2.15 18.78 4.63
N SER A 174 1.37 18.96 5.72
CA SER A 174 1.84 18.84 7.09
C SER A 174 2.46 17.47 7.41
N MET A 175 1.98 16.39 6.78
CA MET A 175 2.46 15.03 7.02
C MET A 175 3.90 14.83 6.56
N LEU A 176 4.35 15.53 5.51
CA LEU A 176 5.73 15.41 5.03
C LEU A 176 6.74 15.96 6.06
N PHE A 177 6.36 17.02 6.78
CA PHE A 177 7.14 17.53 7.90
C PHE A 177 7.09 16.60 9.12
N VAL A 178 5.97 15.91 9.36
CA VAL A 178 5.92 14.84 10.38
C VAL A 178 6.91 13.72 10.04
N ASN A 179 6.93 13.26 8.79
CA ASN A 179 7.84 12.20 8.34
C ASN A 179 9.32 12.62 8.46
N LYS A 180 9.67 13.82 7.97
CA LYS A 180 11.02 14.38 8.15
C LYS A 180 11.39 14.52 9.62
N GLY A 181 10.48 15.05 10.44
CA GLY A 181 10.71 15.23 11.87
C GLY A 181 10.94 13.89 12.58
N PHE A 182 10.20 12.85 12.20
CA PHE A 182 10.40 11.49 12.68
C PHE A 182 11.81 10.99 12.32
N ALA A 183 12.23 11.09 11.06
CA ALA A 183 13.57 10.69 10.65
C ALA A 183 14.68 11.46 11.40
N CYS A 184 14.51 12.78 11.59
CA CYS A 184 15.44 13.61 12.37
C CYS A 184 15.53 13.15 13.84
N LYS A 185 14.39 12.84 14.47
CA LYS A 185 14.34 12.32 15.84
C LYS A 185 15.12 11.01 15.94
N GLN A 186 14.92 10.09 15.00
CA GLN A 186 15.61 8.81 14.97
C GLN A 186 17.12 8.95 14.71
N ALA A 187 17.53 9.99 13.97
CA ALA A 187 18.92 10.39 13.79
C ALA A 187 19.54 11.09 15.02
N GLY A 188 18.77 11.36 16.08
CA GLY A 188 19.21 12.12 17.25
C GLY A 188 19.27 13.65 17.03
N GLN A 189 18.76 14.14 15.90
CA GLN A 189 18.68 15.57 15.57
C GLN A 189 17.40 16.18 16.17
N TYR A 190 17.32 16.22 17.49
CA TYR A 190 16.08 16.53 18.21
C TYR A 190 15.57 17.95 17.97
N GLU A 191 16.46 18.95 17.90
CA GLU A 191 16.08 20.34 17.63
C GLU A 191 15.45 20.46 16.23
N LEU A 192 16.06 19.82 15.22
CA LEU A 192 15.54 19.82 13.86
C LEU A 192 14.19 19.07 13.78
N ALA A 193 14.05 17.97 14.51
CA ALA A 193 12.79 17.24 14.62
C ALA A 193 11.69 18.14 15.19
N ILE A 194 11.96 18.86 16.29
CA ILE A 194 11.02 19.83 16.89
C ILE A 194 10.65 20.93 15.90
N THR A 195 11.62 21.48 15.14
CA THR A 195 11.34 22.47 14.10
C THR A 195 10.39 21.91 13.04
N CYS A 196 10.62 20.68 12.57
CA CYS A 196 9.74 20.04 11.59
C CYS A 196 8.32 19.85 12.16
N PHE A 197 8.18 19.35 13.39
CA PHE A 197 6.86 19.19 14.01
C PHE A 197 6.14 20.53 14.24
N ASN A 198 6.87 21.60 14.55
CA ASN A 198 6.28 22.95 14.63
C ASN A 198 5.74 23.42 13.28
N ILE A 199 6.48 23.19 12.19
CA ILE A 199 6.00 23.51 10.85
C ILE A 199 4.74 22.70 10.53
N ALA A 200 4.73 21.39 10.81
CA ALA A 200 3.56 20.54 10.63
C ALA A 200 2.34 21.06 11.41
N ILE A 201 2.52 21.46 12.67
CA ILE A 201 1.45 22.03 13.52
C ILE A 201 0.96 23.38 12.99
N ASN A 202 1.85 24.20 12.43
CA ASN A 202 1.47 25.49 11.85
C ASN A 202 0.66 25.31 10.56
N LEU A 203 1.00 24.31 9.74
CA LEU A 203 0.25 23.95 8.54
C LEU A 203 -1.10 23.30 8.88
N ASP A 204 -1.12 22.44 9.90
CA ASP A 204 -2.33 21.78 10.39
C ASP A 204 -2.34 21.72 11.93
N PRO A 205 -3.04 22.66 12.58
CA PRO A 205 -3.17 22.69 14.03
C PRO A 205 -3.89 21.48 14.65
N LYS A 206 -4.54 20.64 13.83
CA LYS A 206 -5.22 19.40 14.26
C LYS A 206 -4.40 18.15 13.96
N ASN A 207 -3.12 18.28 13.60
CA ASN A 207 -2.25 17.13 13.37
C ASN A 207 -1.77 16.54 14.71
N ASP A 208 -2.52 15.57 15.24
CA ASP A 208 -2.22 14.85 16.48
C ASP A 208 -0.86 14.14 16.43
N LYS A 209 -0.48 13.57 15.28
CA LYS A 209 0.82 12.90 15.09
C LYS A 209 2.01 13.85 15.25
N ALA A 210 1.87 15.11 14.82
CA ALA A 210 2.92 16.12 14.99
C ALA A 210 3.12 16.47 16.47
N TYR A 211 2.03 16.70 17.22
CA TYR A 211 2.10 16.91 18.66
C TYR A 211 2.66 15.70 19.41
N LEU A 212 2.19 14.50 19.08
CA LEU A 212 2.67 13.25 19.70
C LEU A 212 4.18 13.09 19.50
N ASN A 213 4.67 13.20 18.27
CA ASN A 213 6.10 13.02 18.00
C ASN A 213 6.96 14.14 18.56
N LYS A 214 6.45 15.37 18.63
CA LYS A 214 7.12 16.48 19.33
C LYS A 214 7.24 16.20 20.83
N GLY A 215 6.18 15.67 21.45
CA GLY A 215 6.20 15.26 22.86
C GLY A 215 7.23 14.16 23.12
N LEU A 216 7.22 13.10 22.29
CA LEU A 216 8.20 12.00 22.36
C LEU A 216 9.64 12.51 22.19
N THR A 217 9.84 13.54 21.37
CA THR A 217 11.15 14.15 21.18
C THR A 217 11.61 14.90 22.43
N PHE A 218 10.74 15.71 23.05
CA PHE A 218 11.06 16.36 24.32
C PHE A 218 11.35 15.38 25.45
N GLU A 219 10.62 14.27 25.52
CA GLU A 219 10.85 13.21 26.49
C GLU A 219 12.26 12.61 26.32
N LYS A 220 12.67 12.31 25.08
CA LYS A 220 14.05 11.86 24.78
C LYS A 220 15.12 12.87 25.17
N MET A 221 14.80 14.16 25.19
CA MET A 221 15.67 15.23 25.68
C MET A 221 15.59 15.44 27.21
N GLY A 222 14.75 14.68 27.93
CA GLY A 222 14.54 14.82 29.38
C GLY A 222 13.64 16.00 29.77
N ASN A 223 12.96 16.66 28.83
CA ASN A 223 12.07 17.78 29.09
C ASN A 223 10.61 17.33 29.28
N GLN A 224 10.34 16.74 30.44
CA GLN A 224 9.01 16.19 30.77
C GLN A 224 7.89 17.24 30.71
N LYS A 225 8.18 18.50 31.07
CA LYS A 225 7.18 19.57 31.11
C LYS A 225 6.64 19.88 29.71
N GLU A 226 7.53 20.04 28.73
CA GLU A 226 7.12 20.31 27.35
C GLU A 226 6.56 19.07 26.66
N ALA A 227 7.04 17.87 27.01
CA ALA A 227 6.46 16.61 26.55
C ALA A 227 4.98 16.48 26.94
N ASN A 228 4.66 16.66 28.23
CA ASN A 228 3.29 16.58 28.74
C ASN A 228 2.34 17.59 28.08
N LYS A 229 2.82 18.81 27.81
CA LYS A 229 2.02 19.81 27.07
C LYS A 229 1.66 19.30 25.67
N CYS A 230 2.63 18.74 24.95
CA CYS A 230 2.39 18.20 23.61
C CYS A 230 1.43 17.01 23.63
N TYR A 231 1.59 16.10 24.59
CA TYR A 231 0.70 14.96 24.76
C TYR A 231 -0.74 15.37 25.07
N ASN A 232 -0.92 16.35 25.96
CA ASN A 232 -2.25 16.89 26.26
C ASN A 232 -2.92 17.48 25.01
N GLN A 233 -2.17 18.15 24.13
CA GLN A 233 -2.70 18.65 22.87
C GLN A 233 -3.05 17.50 21.90
N ALA A 234 -2.17 16.50 21.76
CA ALA A 234 -2.44 15.34 20.92
C ALA A 234 -3.71 14.59 21.34
N VAL A 235 -3.90 14.37 22.65
CA VAL A 235 -5.09 13.72 23.21
C VAL A 235 -6.34 14.59 23.09
N ALA A 236 -6.22 15.91 23.27
CA ALA A 236 -7.35 16.82 23.08
C ALA A 236 -7.88 16.81 21.64
N ILE A 237 -6.97 16.62 20.67
CA ILE A 237 -7.32 16.48 19.25
C ILE A 237 -7.86 15.07 18.96
N ASN A 238 -7.20 14.04 19.49
CA ASN A 238 -7.51 12.63 19.25
C ASN A 238 -7.56 11.83 20.56
N PRO A 239 -8.73 11.76 21.23
CA PRO A 239 -8.88 11.07 22.50
C PRO A 239 -8.57 9.56 22.47
N SER A 240 -8.68 8.90 21.30
CA SER A 240 -8.41 7.46 21.18
C SER A 240 -6.93 7.10 21.39
N LEU A 241 -6.04 8.10 21.44
CA LEU A 241 -4.63 7.87 21.78
C LEU A 241 -4.44 7.35 23.23
N LEU A 242 -5.41 7.60 24.13
CA LEU A 242 -5.39 7.06 25.50
C LEU A 242 -5.72 5.56 25.54
N GLU A 243 -6.58 5.08 24.64
CA GLU A 243 -7.03 3.68 24.62
C GLU A 243 -5.95 2.74 24.07
N ASN A 244 -5.03 3.26 23.25
CA ASN A 244 -3.97 2.49 22.59
C ASN A 244 -2.66 2.39 23.41
N GLY A 245 -2.66 2.75 24.70
CA GLY A 245 -1.55 2.48 25.63
C GLY A 245 -0.26 3.29 25.41
N ASN A 246 -0.28 4.34 24.58
CA ASN A 246 0.91 5.17 24.31
C ASN A 246 1.26 6.16 25.45
N PHE A 247 0.48 6.17 26.53
CA PHE A 247 0.68 7.04 27.69
C PHE A 247 0.45 6.25 28.98
N SER A 248 1.49 5.61 29.50
CA SER A 248 1.55 5.06 30.86
C SER A 248 2.88 5.38 31.50
#